data_AF-A0A2V8R3S5-F1
#
_entry.id   AF-A0A2V8R3S5-F1
#
_cell.length_a   1.000
_cell.length_b   1.000
_cell.length_c   1.000
_cell.angle_alpha   90.00
_cell.angle_beta   90.00
_cell.angle_gamma   90.00
#
_symmetry.space_group_name_H-M   'P 1'
#
loop_
_entity.id
_entity.type
_entity.pdbx_description
1 polymer ?
#
loop_
_entity_poly.entity_id
_entity_poly.type
_entity_poly.pdbx_seq_one_letter_code
_entity_poly.pdbx_strand_id
1 'polypeptide(L)'
;MRQRPPRFALLLFVLLAFAPSLLAQTLEERLKEIDEYAARAGQEWKVPGFAMAIVKDDRVVFAKGYGVRELGKPDPVDKDTLFAVASNTKPSLPLSSYAGTYTGAMYGDAKVSEENGHLVVRLAPAPDFVGDLELWHFDTFRIKWRDSVVYPFPRGFVTFTLDPQGKPDQMKIDVPNPDFDFKELEFKRAPDARAAGTR
;
A
#
# COMPACT_ATOMS: atom_id res chain seq x y z
N MET A 1 -20.13 -46.23 -58.70
CA MET A 1 -19.31 -46.65 -57.54
C MET A 1 -19.44 -45.61 -56.43
N ARG A 2 -20.17 -45.92 -55.36
CA ARG A 2 -20.32 -45.03 -54.17
C ARG A 2 -19.49 -45.63 -53.03
N GLN A 3 -18.35 -45.03 -52.71
CA GLN A 3 -17.57 -45.42 -51.53
C GLN A 3 -18.25 -44.88 -50.28
N ARG A 4 -18.67 -45.77 -49.37
CA ARG A 4 -19.17 -45.38 -48.04
C ARG A 4 -17.96 -45.05 -47.17
N PRO A 5 -17.93 -43.90 -46.46
CA PRO A 5 -16.80 -43.58 -45.59
C PRO A 5 -16.71 -44.56 -44.42
N PRO A 6 -15.51 -44.87 -43.91
CA PRO A 6 -15.31 -45.84 -42.86
C PRO A 6 -15.90 -45.34 -41.54
N ARG A 7 -16.77 -46.14 -40.91
CA ARG A 7 -17.46 -45.85 -39.64
C ARG A 7 -16.50 -45.53 -38.47
N PHE A 8 -15.22 -45.92 -38.57
CA PHE A 8 -14.18 -45.62 -37.58
C PHE A 8 -13.73 -44.15 -37.56
N ALA A 9 -13.78 -43.45 -38.69
CA ALA A 9 -13.38 -42.04 -38.75
C ALA A 9 -14.38 -41.11 -38.03
N LEU A 10 -15.65 -41.54 -37.91
CA LEU A 10 -16.70 -40.77 -37.23
C LEU A 10 -16.59 -40.87 -35.69
N LEU A 11 -16.14 -42.02 -35.16
CA LEU A 11 -16.00 -42.24 -33.71
C LEU A 11 -14.80 -41.50 -33.11
N LEU A 12 -13.69 -41.37 -33.85
CA LEU A 12 -12.51 -40.62 -33.40
C LEU A 12 -12.75 -39.10 -33.40
N PHE A 13 -13.60 -38.60 -34.30
CA PHE A 13 -13.95 -37.18 -34.37
C PHE A 13 -14.91 -36.75 -33.24
N VAL A 14 -15.80 -37.64 -32.81
CA VAL A 14 -16.71 -37.40 -31.67
C VAL A 14 -15.95 -37.42 -30.33
N LEU A 15 -14.90 -38.23 -30.19
CA LEU A 15 -14.06 -38.27 -28.98
C LEU A 15 -13.12 -37.06 -28.85
N LEU A 16 -12.69 -36.45 -29.96
CA LEU A 16 -11.87 -35.21 -29.93
C LEU A 16 -12.71 -33.94 -29.71
N ALA A 17 -13.98 -33.94 -30.13
CA ALA A 17 -14.87 -32.78 -29.97
C ALA A 17 -15.41 -32.61 -28.54
N PHE A 18 -15.29 -33.63 -27.68
CA PHE A 18 -15.75 -33.59 -26.28
C PHE A 18 -14.64 -33.30 -25.25
N ALA A 19 -13.41 -33.05 -25.71
CA ALA A 19 -12.23 -32.96 -24.84
C ALA A 19 -11.65 -31.56 -24.52
N PRO A 20 -12.27 -30.39 -24.81
CA PRO A 20 -11.74 -29.12 -24.27
C PRO A 20 -12.43 -28.67 -22.96
N SER A 21 -13.51 -29.31 -22.52
CA SER A 21 -14.31 -28.82 -21.38
C SER A 21 -13.65 -28.97 -20.01
N LEU A 22 -12.51 -29.65 -19.89
CA LEU A 22 -11.81 -29.86 -18.63
C LEU A 22 -10.77 -28.78 -18.29
N LEU A 23 -10.51 -27.82 -19.19
CA LEU A 23 -9.45 -26.80 -19.02
C LEU A 23 -9.93 -25.34 -19.03
N ALA A 24 -11.24 -25.10 -19.02
CA ALA A 24 -11.78 -23.75 -19.04
C ALA A 24 -12.77 -23.54 -17.89
N GLN A 25 -12.29 -23.56 -16.64
CA GLN A 25 -13.03 -22.84 -15.59
C GLN A 25 -13.02 -21.37 -15.98
N THR A 26 -14.19 -20.85 -16.34
CA THR A 26 -14.33 -19.44 -16.71
C THR A 26 -13.99 -18.57 -15.50
N LEU A 27 -13.53 -17.33 -15.73
CA LEU A 27 -13.30 -16.38 -14.65
C LEU A 27 -14.57 -16.21 -13.80
N GLU A 28 -15.75 -16.17 -14.43
CA GLU A 28 -17.05 -16.06 -13.76
C GLU A 28 -17.32 -17.22 -12.81
N GLU A 29 -17.10 -18.48 -13.24
CA GLU A 29 -17.26 -19.65 -12.38
C GLU A 29 -16.32 -19.61 -11.17
N ARG A 30 -15.04 -19.25 -11.39
CA ARG A 30 -14.07 -19.12 -10.28
C ARG A 30 -14.45 -18.02 -9.30
N LEU A 31 -14.94 -16.88 -9.79
CA LEU A 31 -15.39 -15.79 -8.95
C LEU A 31 -16.63 -16.19 -8.14
N LYS A 32 -17.54 -16.98 -8.73
CA LYS A 32 -18.70 -17.54 -8.03
C LYS A 32 -18.30 -18.50 -6.92
N GLU A 33 -17.37 -19.41 -7.19
CA GLU A 33 -16.83 -20.33 -6.17
C GLU A 33 -16.18 -19.55 -5.00
N ILE A 34 -15.42 -18.50 -5.30
CA ILE A 34 -14.82 -17.62 -4.28
C ILE A 34 -15.88 -16.87 -3.49
N ASP A 35 -16.93 -16.35 -4.13
CA ASP A 35 -18.04 -15.66 -3.46
C ASP A 35 -18.75 -16.59 -2.46
N GLU A 36 -19.10 -17.80 -2.90
CA GLU A 36 -19.75 -18.81 -2.06
C GLU A 36 -18.86 -19.27 -0.90
N TYR A 37 -17.56 -19.42 -1.14
CA TYR A 37 -16.60 -19.74 -0.10
C TYR A 37 -16.48 -18.62 0.93
N ALA A 38 -16.33 -17.37 0.47
CA ALA A 38 -16.20 -16.20 1.35
C ALA A 38 -17.45 -16.03 2.23
N ALA A 39 -18.65 -16.14 1.65
CA ALA A 39 -19.89 -16.08 2.39
C ALA A 39 -19.96 -17.14 3.51
N ARG A 40 -19.52 -18.37 3.21
CA ARG A 40 -19.49 -19.49 4.18
C ARG A 40 -18.45 -19.27 5.27
N ALA A 41 -17.24 -18.85 4.90
CA ALA A 41 -16.17 -18.58 5.85
C ALA A 41 -16.55 -17.45 6.83
N GLY A 42 -17.17 -16.38 6.33
CA GLY A 42 -17.67 -15.29 7.17
C GLY A 42 -18.67 -15.76 8.23
N GLN A 43 -19.58 -16.66 7.86
CA GLN A 43 -20.53 -17.27 8.80
C GLN A 43 -19.83 -18.20 9.80
N GLU A 44 -18.95 -19.09 9.31
CA GLU A 44 -18.25 -20.09 10.13
C GLU A 44 -17.35 -19.42 11.18
N TRP A 45 -16.64 -18.36 10.79
CA TRP A 45 -15.74 -17.62 11.67
C TRP A 45 -16.47 -16.53 12.48
N LYS A 46 -17.79 -16.41 12.31
CA LYS A 46 -18.65 -15.44 13.02
C LYS A 46 -18.16 -14.00 12.85
N VAL A 47 -17.69 -13.67 11.65
CA VAL A 47 -17.28 -12.31 11.29
C VAL A 47 -18.55 -11.48 11.05
N PRO A 48 -18.79 -10.39 11.81
CA PRO A 48 -20.01 -9.58 11.68
C PRO A 48 -20.21 -9.05 10.26
N GLY A 49 -19.12 -8.57 9.64
CA GLY A 49 -19.09 -8.16 8.26
C GLY A 49 -17.66 -7.92 7.77
N PHE A 50 -17.46 -8.08 6.46
CA PHE A 50 -16.17 -7.91 5.79
C PHE A 50 -16.38 -7.55 4.32
N ALA A 51 -15.35 -7.07 3.65
CA ALA A 51 -15.36 -6.78 2.22
C ALA A 51 -14.21 -7.50 1.51
N MET A 52 -14.42 -7.87 0.25
CA MET A 52 -13.42 -8.53 -0.59
C MET A 52 -13.43 -7.92 -1.99
N ALA A 53 -12.23 -7.65 -2.51
CA ALA A 53 -12.01 -7.25 -3.89
C ALA A 53 -10.90 -8.07 -4.53
N ILE A 54 -11.03 -8.37 -5.82
CA ILE A 54 -10.05 -9.13 -6.60
C ILE A 54 -9.67 -8.28 -7.81
N VAL A 55 -8.37 -8.05 -7.98
CA VAL A 55 -7.79 -7.31 -9.10
C VAL A 55 -7.00 -8.27 -9.97
N LYS A 56 -7.23 -8.21 -11.29
CA LYS A 56 -6.49 -8.97 -12.30
C LYS A 56 -6.20 -8.05 -13.47
N ASP A 57 -4.94 -8.02 -13.91
CA ASP A 57 -4.48 -7.19 -15.03
C ASP A 57 -4.90 -5.71 -14.87
N ASP A 58 -4.62 -5.15 -13.69
CA ASP A 58 -4.96 -3.78 -13.26
C ASP A 58 -6.45 -3.42 -13.30
N ARG A 59 -7.33 -4.42 -13.37
CA ARG A 59 -8.79 -4.25 -13.35
C ARG A 59 -9.40 -4.95 -12.16
N VAL A 60 -10.33 -4.27 -11.48
CA VAL A 60 -11.19 -4.90 -10.47
C VAL A 60 -12.13 -5.86 -11.19
N VAL A 61 -11.98 -7.16 -10.94
CA VAL A 61 -12.82 -8.22 -11.52
C VAL A 61 -13.90 -8.71 -10.55
N PHE A 62 -13.79 -8.36 -9.26
CA PHE A 62 -14.77 -8.66 -8.23
C PHE A 62 -14.65 -7.65 -7.09
N ALA A 63 -15.77 -7.18 -6.54
CA ALA A 63 -15.81 -6.37 -5.32
C ALA A 63 -17.17 -6.56 -4.64
N LYS A 64 -17.18 -6.99 -3.37
CA LYS A 64 -18.42 -7.27 -2.64
C LYS A 64 -18.24 -7.12 -1.13
N GLY A 65 -19.28 -6.62 -0.46
CA GLY A 65 -19.42 -6.61 1.00
C GLY A 65 -20.28 -7.78 1.48
N TYR A 66 -19.99 -8.26 2.69
CA TYR A 66 -20.65 -9.39 3.34
C TYR A 66 -21.04 -9.03 4.76
N GLY A 67 -22.19 -9.51 5.21
CA GLY A 67 -22.67 -9.29 6.58
C GLY A 67 -23.08 -7.84 6.86
N VAL A 68 -22.92 -7.41 8.11
CA VAL A 68 -23.37 -6.12 8.63
C VAL A 68 -22.21 -5.31 9.21
N ARG A 69 -22.37 -3.98 9.21
CA ARG A 69 -21.36 -3.03 9.70
C ARG A 69 -21.18 -3.11 11.21
N GLU A 70 -22.24 -3.47 11.92
CA GLU A 70 -22.27 -3.55 13.38
C GLU A 70 -23.15 -4.69 13.85
N LEU A 71 -22.71 -5.42 14.88
CA LEU A 71 -23.47 -6.51 15.46
C LEU A 71 -24.83 -6.03 15.96
N GLY A 72 -25.88 -6.73 15.55
CA GLY A 72 -27.26 -6.43 15.94
C GLY A 72 -27.92 -5.29 15.14
N LYS A 73 -27.21 -4.64 14.22
CA LYS A 73 -27.78 -3.65 13.29
C LYS A 73 -28.00 -4.24 11.90
N PRO A 74 -29.00 -3.77 11.14
CA PRO A 74 -29.32 -4.31 9.82
C PRO A 74 -28.46 -3.73 8.70
N ASP A 75 -27.66 -2.68 8.97
CA ASP A 75 -26.91 -1.97 7.94
C ASP A 75 -25.82 -2.88 7.33
N PRO A 76 -25.89 -3.17 6.01
CA PRO A 76 -24.96 -4.10 5.38
C PRO A 76 -23.59 -3.47 5.19
N VAL A 77 -22.56 -4.31 5.12
CA VAL A 77 -21.28 -3.88 4.54
C VAL A 77 -21.47 -3.68 3.04
N ASP A 78 -21.06 -2.52 2.55
CA ASP A 78 -21.10 -2.14 1.14
C ASP A 78 -19.76 -1.56 0.66
N LYS A 79 -19.72 -1.10 -0.59
CA LYS A 79 -18.52 -0.54 -1.23
C LYS A 79 -17.99 0.75 -0.58
N ASP A 80 -18.82 1.44 0.21
CA ASP A 80 -18.48 2.72 0.85
C ASP A 80 -18.23 2.54 2.36
N THR A 81 -18.32 1.31 2.86
CA THR A 81 -18.08 0.98 4.27
C THR A 81 -16.59 1.13 4.60
N LEU A 82 -16.31 1.99 5.58
CA LEU A 82 -14.95 2.23 6.08
C LEU A 82 -14.53 1.18 7.11
N PHE A 83 -13.32 0.65 6.95
CA PHE A 83 -12.70 -0.31 7.86
C PHE A 83 -11.41 0.28 8.45
N ALA A 84 -11.15 0.00 9.73
CA ALA A 84 -9.85 0.28 10.33
C ALA A 84 -8.82 -0.74 9.81
N VAL A 85 -7.85 -0.30 9.01
CA VAL A 85 -6.87 -1.19 8.34
C VAL A 85 -5.59 -1.46 9.16
N ALA A 86 -5.41 -0.78 10.29
CA ALA A 86 -4.33 -0.99 11.27
C ALA A 86 -2.95 -1.25 10.61
N SER A 87 -2.28 -2.34 10.96
CA SER A 87 -0.93 -2.72 10.49
C SER A 87 -0.83 -3.01 8.98
N ASN A 88 -1.92 -2.95 8.21
CA ASN A 88 -1.91 -3.05 6.75
C ASN A 88 -1.87 -1.67 6.07
N THR A 89 -1.53 -0.63 6.83
CA THR A 89 -1.31 0.71 6.28
C THR A 89 -0.08 0.72 5.37
N LYS A 90 -0.11 1.57 4.34
CA LYS A 90 1.01 1.88 3.46
C LYS A 90 1.19 3.40 3.40
N PRO A 91 2.38 3.90 3.03
CA PRO A 91 2.51 5.31 2.70
C PRO A 91 1.55 5.65 1.55
N SER A 92 1.06 6.88 1.55
CA SER A 92 0.13 7.36 0.52
C SER A 92 0.77 7.37 -0.88
N LEU A 93 2.11 7.41 -0.95
CA LEU A 93 2.91 7.48 -2.17
C LEU A 93 4.03 6.42 -2.19
N PRO A 94 4.64 6.14 -3.36
CA PRO A 94 5.92 5.43 -3.41
C PRO A 94 6.99 6.13 -2.55
N LEU A 95 7.91 5.36 -1.93
CA LEU A 95 8.93 5.93 -1.03
C LEU A 95 9.78 7.01 -1.73
N SER A 96 10.19 6.78 -2.98
CA SER A 96 10.92 7.76 -3.78
C SER A 96 10.25 9.13 -3.89
N SER A 97 8.92 9.23 -3.76
CA SER A 97 8.20 10.50 -3.76
C SER A 97 8.50 11.37 -2.54
N TYR A 98 8.83 10.76 -1.39
CA TYR A 98 9.21 11.48 -0.17
C TYR A 98 10.69 11.91 -0.18
N ALA A 99 11.51 11.32 -1.05
CA ALA A 99 12.91 11.71 -1.18
C ALA A 99 13.02 13.16 -1.69
N GLY A 100 13.96 13.92 -1.12
CA GLY A 100 14.11 15.34 -1.39
C GLY A 100 14.90 16.05 -0.29
N THR A 101 15.17 17.33 -0.53
CA THR A 101 15.69 18.23 0.51
C THR A 101 14.51 18.97 1.14
N TYR A 102 14.49 19.03 2.46
CA TYR A 102 13.55 19.80 3.24
C TYR A 102 14.33 20.79 4.09
N THR A 103 13.98 22.07 4.03
CA THR A 103 14.71 23.16 4.69
C THR A 103 13.93 23.63 5.91
N GLY A 104 14.57 23.61 7.08
CA GLY A 104 14.04 24.15 8.32
C GLY A 104 14.69 25.49 8.63
N ALA A 105 13.89 26.50 8.98
CA ALA A 105 14.37 27.87 9.19
C ALA A 105 15.47 27.97 10.27
N MET A 106 15.44 27.10 11.28
CA MET A 106 16.37 27.11 12.42
C MET A 106 17.41 25.99 12.37
N TYR A 107 17.20 24.95 11.58
CA TYR A 107 17.97 23.69 11.63
C TYR A 107 18.62 23.32 10.29
N GLY A 108 18.52 24.21 9.31
CA GLY A 108 19.08 24.00 7.98
C GLY A 108 18.39 22.86 7.22
N ASP A 109 19.12 22.29 6.27
CA ASP A 109 18.58 21.30 5.37
C ASP A 109 18.57 19.91 6.00
N ALA A 110 17.50 19.17 5.76
CA ALA A 110 17.39 17.74 5.96
C ALA A 110 17.22 17.07 4.60
N LYS A 111 18.04 16.04 4.32
CA LYS A 111 17.95 15.26 3.10
C LYS A 111 17.30 13.92 3.39
N VAL A 112 16.22 13.64 2.67
CA VAL A 112 15.55 12.33 2.67
C VAL A 112 15.93 11.60 1.39
N SER A 113 16.39 10.35 1.51
CA SER A 113 16.71 9.47 0.40
C SER A 113 16.07 8.10 0.56
N GLU A 114 15.74 7.45 -0.55
CA GLU A 114 15.40 6.03 -0.54
C GLU A 114 16.68 5.20 -0.67
N GLU A 115 16.94 4.31 0.29
CA GLU A 115 18.08 3.40 0.32
C GLU A 115 17.55 2.00 0.61
N ASN A 116 17.90 1.02 -0.22
CA ASN A 116 17.55 -0.39 -0.01
C ASN A 116 16.06 -0.62 0.36
N GLY A 117 15.15 0.14 -0.25
CA GLY A 117 13.70 0.02 -0.05
C GLY A 117 13.13 0.65 1.22
N HIS A 118 13.89 1.51 1.93
CA HIS A 118 13.39 2.32 3.04
C HIS A 118 13.88 3.77 2.91
N LEU A 119 13.23 4.67 3.65
CA LEU A 119 13.64 6.08 3.69
C LEU A 119 14.72 6.29 4.75
N VAL A 120 15.66 7.17 4.44
CA VAL A 120 16.76 7.59 5.32
C VAL A 120 16.78 9.11 5.37
N VAL A 121 16.75 9.69 6.57
CA VAL A 121 16.89 11.12 6.81
C VAL A 121 18.29 11.44 7.30
N ARG A 122 18.89 12.52 6.75
CA ARG A 122 20.17 13.07 7.19
C ARG A 122 20.03 14.57 7.42
N LEU A 123 20.45 15.05 8.58
CA LEU A 123 20.45 16.47 8.90
C LEU A 123 21.78 17.09 8.43
N ALA A 124 21.73 18.02 7.49
CA ALA A 124 22.93 18.58 6.86
C ALA A 124 23.87 19.30 7.85
N PRO A 125 23.38 20.06 8.86
CA PRO A 125 24.26 20.67 9.85
C PRO A 125 24.90 19.68 10.83
N ALA A 126 24.40 18.44 10.89
CA ALA A 126 24.89 17.39 11.78
C ALA A 126 25.04 16.08 10.98
N PRO A 127 26.13 15.91 10.20
CA PRO A 127 26.26 14.82 9.24
C PRO A 127 26.20 13.41 9.84
N ASP A 128 26.51 13.27 11.13
CA ASP A 128 26.42 12.00 11.86
C ASP A 128 24.98 11.64 12.24
N PHE A 129 24.04 12.59 12.18
CA PHE A 129 22.62 12.42 12.50
C PHE A 129 21.90 11.80 11.30
N VAL A 130 21.97 10.47 11.27
CA VAL A 130 21.33 9.63 10.26
C VAL A 130 20.27 8.76 10.91
N GLY A 131 19.04 8.83 10.38
CA GLY A 131 17.92 8.03 10.87
C GLY A 131 17.26 7.23 9.76
N ASP A 132 17.06 5.93 9.99
CA ASP A 132 16.24 5.06 9.16
C ASP A 132 14.77 5.26 9.52
N LEU A 133 13.90 5.35 8.51
CA LEU A 133 12.47 5.62 8.67
C LEU A 133 11.67 4.34 8.42
N GLU A 134 11.11 3.80 9.50
CA GLU A 134 10.27 2.62 9.47
C GLU A 134 8.79 3.05 9.39
N LEU A 135 8.03 2.47 8.46
CA LEU A 135 6.61 2.81 8.33
C LEU A 135 5.86 2.56 9.64
N TRP A 136 5.11 3.57 10.10
CA TRP A 136 4.20 3.44 11.23
C TRP A 136 2.74 3.55 10.78
N HIS A 137 2.37 4.67 10.15
CA HIS A 137 1.00 4.90 9.66
C HIS A 137 0.97 6.01 8.60
N PHE A 138 0.45 5.69 7.41
CA PHE A 138 0.36 6.58 6.24
C PHE A 138 1.70 7.27 5.97
N ASP A 139 1.70 8.61 6.00
CA ASP A 139 2.86 9.46 5.75
C ASP A 139 3.68 9.72 7.03
N THR A 140 3.45 8.93 8.09
CA THR A 140 4.20 8.96 9.35
C THR A 140 5.07 7.72 9.51
N PHE A 141 6.34 7.96 9.78
CA PHE A 141 7.39 6.97 9.96
C PHE A 141 7.99 7.09 11.36
N ARG A 142 8.34 5.97 11.97
CA ARG A 142 9.18 5.96 13.16
C ARG A 142 10.62 6.17 12.74
N ILE A 143 11.31 7.11 13.40
CA ILE A 143 12.74 7.28 13.20
C ILE A 143 13.53 6.33 14.11
N LYS A 144 14.47 5.62 13.51
CA LYS A 144 15.47 4.81 14.19
C LYS A 144 16.84 5.40 13.85
N TRP A 145 17.44 6.06 14.82
CA TRP A 145 18.78 6.62 14.67
C TRP A 145 19.82 5.49 14.52
N ARG A 146 20.78 5.69 13.62
CA ARG A 146 21.90 4.76 13.42
C ARG A 146 22.93 4.89 14.53
N ASP A 147 23.80 3.90 14.66
CA ASP A 147 24.87 3.85 15.68
C ASP A 147 25.89 5.00 15.56
N SER A 148 25.92 5.72 14.44
CA SER A 148 26.68 6.97 14.29
C SER A 148 26.19 8.08 15.24
N VAL A 149 24.94 7.99 15.69
CA VAL A 149 24.33 8.92 16.63
C VAL A 149 24.58 8.40 18.04
N VAL A 150 25.63 8.93 18.67
CA VAL A 150 26.06 8.52 20.02
C VAL A 150 25.02 8.86 21.10
N TYR A 151 24.17 9.86 20.85
CA TYR A 151 23.12 10.25 21.80
C TYR A 151 21.91 9.29 21.71
N PRO A 152 21.47 8.69 22.83
CA PRO A 152 20.39 7.70 22.84
C PRO A 152 19.02 8.39 22.75
N PHE A 153 18.70 8.93 21.58
CA PHE A 153 17.41 9.58 21.36
C PHE A 153 16.25 8.60 21.62
N PRO A 154 15.18 9.04 22.29
CA PRO A 154 13.98 8.23 22.46
C PRO A 154 13.28 8.01 21.11
N ARG A 155 12.28 7.12 21.10
CA ARG A 155 11.44 6.90 19.92
C ARG A 155 10.78 8.21 19.51
N GLY A 156 10.88 8.54 18.23
CA GLY A 156 10.18 9.66 17.64
C GLY A 156 9.59 9.32 16.28
N PHE A 157 8.99 10.32 15.66
CA PHE A 157 8.30 10.21 14.40
C PHE A 157 8.79 11.26 13.40
N VAL A 158 8.74 10.89 12.14
CA VAL A 158 8.84 11.79 10.99
C VAL A 158 7.53 11.73 10.24
N THR A 159 6.84 12.85 10.14
CA THR A 159 5.56 12.96 9.46
C THR A 159 5.69 13.87 8.25
N PHE A 160 5.26 13.38 7.09
CA PHE A 160 5.16 14.19 5.88
C PHE A 160 3.73 14.72 5.72
N THR A 161 3.61 15.99 5.32
CA THR A 161 2.34 16.58 4.92
C THR A 161 2.36 16.79 3.41
N LEU A 162 1.31 16.32 2.74
CA LEU A 162 1.14 16.46 1.30
C LEU A 162 0.40 17.77 0.99
N ASP A 163 0.78 18.42 -0.12
CA ASP A 163 0.03 19.55 -0.69
C ASP A 163 -1.30 19.08 -1.34
N PRO A 164 -2.19 20.00 -1.74
CA PRO A 164 -3.44 19.65 -2.44
C PRO A 164 -3.24 18.89 -3.77
N GLN A 165 -2.03 18.86 -4.32
CA GLN A 165 -1.67 18.12 -5.52
C GLN A 165 -1.15 16.70 -5.20
N GLY A 166 -1.09 16.33 -3.91
CA GLY A 166 -0.64 15.04 -3.44
C GLY A 166 0.87 14.87 -3.43
N LYS A 167 1.65 15.96 -3.43
CA LYS A 167 3.11 15.93 -3.33
C LYS A 167 3.57 16.25 -1.90
N PRO A 168 4.64 15.64 -1.39
CA PRO A 168 5.19 16.03 -0.10
C PRO A 168 5.63 17.50 -0.13
N ASP A 169 5.10 18.31 0.78
CA ASP A 169 5.40 19.75 0.91
C ASP A 169 6.13 20.04 2.22
N GLN A 170 5.79 19.33 3.30
CA GLN A 170 6.37 19.55 4.61
C GLN A 170 6.79 18.24 5.25
N MET A 171 7.82 18.33 6.10
CA MET A 171 8.28 17.24 6.94
C MET A 171 8.42 17.77 8.36
N LYS A 172 7.85 17.05 9.33
CA LYS A 172 7.98 17.32 10.76
C LYS A 172 8.75 16.18 11.41
N ILE A 173 9.78 16.51 12.20
CA ILE A 173 10.46 15.53 13.06
C ILE A 173 10.06 15.83 14.51
N ASP A 174 9.49 14.83 15.17
CA ASP A 174 9.05 14.91 16.57
C ASP A 174 9.72 13.78 17.36
N VAL A 175 10.74 14.13 18.15
CA VAL A 175 11.49 13.22 19.01
C VAL A 175 11.45 13.78 20.44
N PRO A 176 10.60 13.24 21.33
CA PRO A 176 10.37 13.84 22.65
C PRO A 176 11.63 13.73 23.53
N ASN A 177 12.38 14.83 23.70
CA ASN A 177 13.65 14.85 24.45
C ASN A 177 13.65 15.96 25.53
N PRO A 178 14.09 15.68 26.77
CA PRO A 178 14.24 16.68 27.82
C PRO A 178 15.38 17.69 27.60
N ASP A 179 16.45 17.34 26.87
CA ASP A 179 17.68 18.14 26.72
C ASP A 179 17.73 18.92 25.38
N PHE A 180 17.01 18.44 24.37
CA PHE A 180 16.93 19.06 23.05
C PHE A 180 15.48 19.36 22.72
N ASP A 181 15.16 20.63 22.49
CA ASP A 181 13.82 21.01 22.07
C ASP A 181 13.61 20.64 20.59
N PHE A 182 13.23 19.37 20.37
CA PHE A 182 12.72 18.88 19.08
C PHE A 182 11.23 19.13 18.94
N LYS A 183 10.60 19.98 19.78
CA LYS A 183 9.20 20.32 19.60
C LYS A 183 9.08 21.07 18.28
N GLU A 184 8.73 20.30 17.26
CA GLU A 184 8.27 20.76 15.96
C GLU A 184 9.39 21.30 15.07
N LEU A 185 10.37 20.44 14.75
CA LEU A 185 11.24 20.72 13.62
C LEU A 185 10.41 20.64 12.33
N GLU A 186 9.92 21.80 11.89
CA GLU A 186 9.19 21.94 10.64
C GLU A 186 10.15 22.27 9.51
N PHE A 187 10.13 21.42 8.50
CA PHE A 187 10.89 21.62 7.28
C PHE A 187 9.92 21.77 6.11
N LYS A 188 10.19 22.73 5.22
CA LYS A 188 9.51 22.84 3.93
C LYS A 188 10.34 22.21 2.84
N ARG A 189 9.72 21.48 1.92
CA ARG A 189 10.41 20.87 0.80
C ARG A 189 11.04 21.98 -0.06
N ALA A 190 12.34 21.87 -0.29
CA ALA A 190 13.05 22.78 -1.16
C ALA A 190 12.57 22.58 -2.62
N PRO A 191 12.54 23.63 -3.44
CA PRO A 191 12.30 23.49 -4.87
C PRO A 191 13.30 22.53 -5.50
N ASP A 192 12.85 21.65 -6.38
CA ASP A 192 13.76 20.74 -7.09
C ASP A 192 14.79 21.58 -7.88
N ALA A 193 16.08 21.41 -7.57
CA ALA A 193 17.16 22.15 -8.24
C ALA A 193 17.19 21.95 -9.78
N ARG A 194 16.52 20.91 -10.29
CA ARG A 194 16.34 20.68 -11.74
C ARG A 194 15.35 21.62 -12.42
N ALA A 195 14.46 22.28 -11.68
CA ALA A 195 13.48 23.21 -12.23
C ALA A 195 14.00 24.67 -12.31
N ALA A 196 15.11 24.98 -11.63
CA ALA A 196 15.67 26.34 -11.55
C ALA A 196 16.72 26.67 -12.64
N GLY A 197 17.05 25.71 -13.50
CA GLY A 197 18.11 25.83 -14.51
C GLY A 197 17.60 25.94 -15.94
N THR A 198 16.72 26.90 -16.24
CA THR A 198 16.56 27.41 -17.61
C THR A 198 15.98 28.81 -17.54
N ARG A 199 16.84 29.83 -17.54
CA ARG A 199 16.67 31.12 -18.23
C ARG A 199 18.03 31.77 -18.38
#